data_AF-A0A5C3PNK4-F1
#
_entry.id   AF-A0A5C3PNK4-F1
#
_cell.length_a   1.000
_cell.length_b   1.000
_cell.length_c   1.000
_cell.angle_alpha   90.00
_cell.angle_beta   90.00
_cell.angle_gamma   90.00
#
_symmetry.space_group_name_H-M   'P 1'
#
loop_
_entity.id
_entity.type
_entity.pdbx_description
1 polymer ?
#
loop_
_entity_poly.entity_id
_entity_poly.type
_entity_poly.pdbx_seq_one_letter_code
_entity_poly.pdbx_strand_id
1 'polypeptide(L)'
;MLSLFKSLGSKDKGKAREHAPPHNPDAPPEWQPAPEQVHAEGLYADASTADYEAAEDFCMRYPQEAPRMLSSDAVDRIRRLGSGAWQLAVPSTPRFRGVIHNGGEKGPAMGVVRVVTEYDCQDVCILSDLPILAGLYDTRGRPGVYYEIKIIRMDGVIAVGTACRPYPEWRLPGWNRLSAGLHLDDCRKFFEDPDGGRNYTPDLRAVAPGDTVGVGYSWQLGTLFYTHNGRRLPDAFSGLYLPREMHDVYAAIGVSGPGVCEFEVNFGGGSDFEWKEGNNWKVEGHVGMMPGGAGGADDELPSYSDARNDRAVTYQ
;
A
#
# COMPACT_ATOMS: atom_id res chain seq x y z
N MET A 1 74.95 29.08 -21.12
CA MET A 1 74.54 30.49 -21.23
C MET A 1 73.02 30.51 -21.35
N LEU A 2 72.31 30.76 -20.25
CA LEU A 2 71.57 32.01 -19.93
C LEU A 2 70.53 32.38 -21.00
N SER A 3 69.23 32.12 -20.78
CA SER A 3 68.17 32.98 -20.15
C SER A 3 67.63 34.04 -21.12
N LEU A 4 66.36 34.49 -21.17
CA LEU A 4 65.32 34.72 -20.14
C LEU A 4 64.03 35.27 -20.86
N PHE A 5 62.89 35.33 -20.14
CA PHE A 5 61.61 36.10 -20.31
C PHE A 5 60.38 35.37 -20.90
N LYS A 6 59.39 34.94 -20.08
CA LYS A 6 58.21 35.64 -19.43
C LYS A 6 56.99 35.75 -20.37
N SER A 7 55.92 34.98 -20.20
CA SER A 7 54.74 35.13 -19.30
C SER A 7 53.63 36.07 -19.82
N LEU A 8 52.42 35.51 -19.99
CA LEU A 8 51.07 36.03 -19.60
C LEU A 8 49.96 35.60 -20.58
N GLY A 9 48.81 35.15 -20.04
CA GLY A 9 47.52 35.29 -20.74
C GLY A 9 46.53 34.13 -20.61
N SER A 10 45.85 34.02 -19.46
CA SER A 10 44.60 33.27 -19.28
C SER A 10 43.47 33.87 -20.14
N LYS A 11 42.61 33.02 -20.74
CA LYS A 11 41.26 33.42 -21.18
C LYS A 11 40.23 32.30 -20.95
N ASP A 12 39.32 32.63 -20.04
CA ASP A 12 38.00 32.07 -19.74
C ASP A 12 37.26 31.42 -20.91
N LYS A 13 36.69 30.23 -20.66
CA LYS A 13 35.51 29.72 -21.36
C LYS A 13 34.31 29.81 -20.41
N GLY A 14 33.32 30.62 -20.79
CA GLY A 14 32.13 30.89 -20.00
C GLY A 14 31.31 29.64 -19.68
N LYS A 15 30.90 29.51 -18.42
CA LYS A 15 29.90 28.55 -17.96
C LYS A 15 28.51 29.02 -18.41
N ALA A 16 27.81 28.19 -19.17
CA ALA A 16 26.37 28.32 -19.34
C ALA A 16 25.69 28.08 -17.98
N ARG A 17 24.89 29.03 -17.53
CA ARG A 17 24.00 28.86 -16.36
C ARG A 17 22.81 28.02 -16.80
N GLU A 18 22.75 26.77 -16.35
CA GLU A 18 21.52 25.97 -16.38
C GLU A 18 20.45 26.70 -15.56
N HIS A 19 19.32 27.01 -16.21
CA HIS A 19 18.12 27.49 -15.54
C HIS A 19 17.47 26.29 -14.84
N ALA A 20 17.59 26.22 -13.52
CA ALA A 20 16.73 25.37 -12.72
C ALA A 20 15.29 25.90 -12.82
N PRO A 21 14.28 25.03 -12.99
CA PRO A 21 12.89 25.46 -12.99
C PRO A 21 12.50 26.06 -11.62
N PRO A 22 11.52 26.98 -11.58
CA PRO A 22 11.12 27.62 -10.33
C PRO A 22 10.54 26.59 -9.35
N HIS A 23 11.08 26.60 -8.12
CA HIS A 23 10.59 25.81 -7.00
C HIS A 23 9.16 26.23 -6.67
N ASN A 24 8.18 25.35 -6.90
CA ASN A 24 6.80 25.57 -6.50
C ASN A 24 6.64 25.18 -5.01
N PRO A 25 6.40 26.11 -4.08
CA PRO A 25 6.25 25.80 -2.65
C PRO A 25 5.00 24.99 -2.32
N ASP A 26 4.04 24.88 -3.26
CA ASP A 26 2.81 24.10 -3.11
C ASP A 26 2.88 22.71 -3.78
N ALA A 27 4.02 22.34 -4.37
CA ALA A 27 4.20 21.00 -4.90
C ALA A 27 4.35 19.98 -3.76
N PRO A 28 3.70 18.81 -3.83
CA PRO A 28 3.99 17.73 -2.89
C PRO A 28 5.48 17.37 -2.95
N PRO A 29 6.10 17.00 -1.82
CA PRO A 29 7.53 16.73 -1.77
C PRO A 29 7.89 15.65 -2.80
N GLU A 30 8.91 15.93 -3.62
CA GLU A 30 9.49 14.93 -4.53
C GLU A 30 9.98 13.73 -3.72
N TRP A 31 9.75 12.54 -4.24
CA TRP A 31 10.28 11.31 -3.64
C TRP A 31 11.80 11.41 -3.51
N GLN A 32 12.32 11.12 -2.32
CA GLN A 32 13.75 11.00 -2.09
C GLN A 32 14.08 9.56 -1.71
N PRO A 33 15.07 8.93 -2.36
CA PRO A 33 15.57 7.64 -1.91
C PRO A 33 16.02 7.74 -0.46
N ALA A 34 15.72 6.73 0.34
CA ALA A 34 16.09 6.76 1.75
C ALA A 34 17.64 6.76 1.87
N PRO A 35 18.21 7.59 2.76
CA PRO A 35 19.65 7.92 2.78
C PRO A 35 20.55 6.77 3.27
N GLU A 36 19.97 5.64 3.65
CA GLU A 36 20.68 4.52 4.25
C GLU A 36 21.44 3.67 3.23
N GLN A 37 22.43 2.92 3.71
CA GLN A 37 23.24 2.01 2.90
C GLN A 37 22.37 0.93 2.25
N VAL A 38 22.50 0.79 0.92
CA VAL A 38 21.86 -0.27 0.14
C VAL A 38 22.55 -1.61 0.44
N HIS A 39 21.76 -2.64 0.73
CA HIS A 39 22.25 -4.02 0.85
C HIS A 39 21.79 -4.79 -0.38
N ALA A 40 22.71 -5.05 -1.31
CA ALA A 40 22.43 -5.73 -2.58
C ALA A 40 22.17 -7.24 -2.44
N GLU A 41 22.31 -7.79 -1.22
CA GLU A 41 22.00 -9.18 -0.91
C GLU A 41 21.04 -9.22 0.29
N GLY A 42 19.77 -9.55 0.02
CA GLY A 42 18.78 -9.96 1.00
C GLY A 42 19.32 -11.13 1.83
N LEU A 43 18.98 -11.22 3.12
CA LEU A 43 19.54 -12.29 3.96
C LEU A 43 19.04 -13.69 3.52
N TYR A 44 17.88 -13.77 2.85
CA TYR A 44 17.28 -15.05 2.42
C TYR A 44 16.57 -15.09 1.05
N ALA A 45 16.16 -13.98 0.41
CA ALA A 45 15.60 -14.03 -0.95
C ALA A 45 15.67 -12.67 -1.67
N ASP A 46 16.62 -12.54 -2.61
CA ASP A 46 16.46 -11.58 -3.71
C ASP A 46 15.79 -12.29 -4.87
N ALA A 47 14.89 -11.61 -5.56
CA ALA A 47 14.27 -12.18 -6.74
C ALA A 47 15.31 -12.54 -7.80
N SER A 48 15.11 -13.67 -8.48
CA SER A 48 16.01 -14.07 -9.57
C SER A 48 16.08 -13.00 -10.67
N THR A 49 17.23 -12.87 -11.34
CA THR A 49 17.38 -11.95 -12.48
C THR A 49 16.31 -12.18 -13.55
N ALA A 50 15.95 -13.43 -13.80
CA ALA A 50 14.90 -13.79 -14.75
C ALA A 50 13.51 -13.29 -14.30
N ASP A 51 13.19 -13.41 -13.01
CA ASP A 51 11.92 -12.91 -12.47
C ASP A 51 11.86 -11.37 -12.47
N TYR A 52 13.01 -10.71 -12.26
CA TYR A 52 13.14 -9.26 -12.42
C TYR A 52 12.89 -8.81 -13.85
N GLU A 53 13.62 -9.36 -14.82
CA GLU A 53 13.44 -9.04 -16.24
C GLU A 53 12.01 -9.31 -16.70
N ALA A 54 11.42 -10.44 -16.31
CA ALA A 54 10.03 -10.77 -16.60
C ALA A 54 9.04 -9.77 -15.98
N ALA A 55 9.33 -9.26 -14.79
CA ALA A 55 8.52 -8.25 -14.12
C ALA A 55 8.62 -6.88 -14.78
N GLU A 56 9.79 -6.48 -15.26
CA GLU A 56 9.96 -5.26 -16.05
C GLU A 56 9.21 -5.36 -17.39
N ASP A 57 9.33 -6.49 -18.09
CA ASP A 57 8.54 -6.78 -19.29
C ASP A 57 7.04 -6.77 -19.03
N PHE A 58 6.60 -7.26 -17.87
CA PHE A 58 5.21 -7.17 -17.44
C PHE A 58 4.78 -5.71 -17.26
N CYS A 59 5.56 -4.92 -16.52
CA CYS A 59 5.28 -3.51 -16.28
C CYS A 59 5.21 -2.70 -17.58
N MET A 60 6.07 -2.99 -18.56
CA MET A 60 6.01 -2.35 -19.88
C MET A 60 4.76 -2.73 -20.68
N ARG A 61 4.31 -3.98 -20.58
CA ARG A 61 3.14 -4.50 -21.33
C ARG A 61 1.80 -4.11 -20.73
N TYR A 62 1.73 -3.97 -19.41
CA TYR A 62 0.49 -3.70 -18.69
C TYR A 62 0.62 -2.39 -17.92
N PRO A 63 0.22 -1.23 -18.49
CA PRO A 63 0.25 0.05 -17.78
C PRO A 63 -0.58 0.04 -16.49
N GLN A 64 -0.30 0.99 -15.60
CA GLN A 64 -1.03 1.12 -14.33
C GLN A 64 -2.53 1.34 -14.56
N GLU A 65 -3.37 0.63 -13.81
CA GLU A 65 -4.81 0.92 -13.79
C GLU A 65 -5.02 2.33 -13.23
N ALA A 66 -5.84 3.12 -13.94
CA ALA A 66 -6.34 4.37 -13.39
C ALA A 66 -7.28 4.09 -12.21
N PRO A 67 -7.35 4.99 -11.21
CA PRO A 67 -8.24 4.80 -10.08
C PRO A 67 -9.69 4.81 -10.55
N ARG A 68 -10.52 4.00 -9.91
CA ARG A 68 -11.90 3.76 -10.34
C ARG A 68 -12.88 3.79 -9.19
N MET A 69 -14.12 4.13 -9.54
CA MET A 69 -15.24 3.97 -8.63
C MET A 69 -15.43 2.49 -8.28
N LEU A 70 -15.72 2.21 -7.02
CA LEU A 70 -16.05 0.86 -6.58
C LEU A 70 -17.38 0.43 -7.23
N SER A 71 -17.49 -0.85 -7.56
CA SER A 71 -18.74 -1.41 -8.09
C SER A 71 -19.87 -1.30 -7.04
N SER A 72 -21.12 -1.31 -7.50
CA SER A 72 -22.29 -1.34 -6.60
C SER A 72 -22.20 -2.49 -5.60
N ASP A 73 -21.80 -3.68 -6.07
CA ASP A 73 -21.70 -4.87 -5.24
C ASP A 73 -20.62 -4.70 -4.15
N ALA A 74 -19.50 -4.06 -4.48
CA ALA A 74 -18.46 -3.74 -3.51
C ALA A 74 -18.97 -2.73 -2.48
N VAL A 75 -19.65 -1.67 -2.92
CA VAL A 75 -20.23 -0.65 -2.02
C VAL A 75 -21.26 -1.26 -1.08
N ASP A 76 -22.15 -2.13 -1.59
CA ASP A 76 -23.16 -2.79 -0.77
C ASP A 76 -22.55 -3.80 0.21
N ARG A 77 -21.48 -4.50 -0.20
CA ARG A 77 -20.69 -5.35 0.70
C ARG A 77 -20.06 -4.54 1.83
N ILE A 78 -19.48 -3.37 1.52
CA ILE A 78 -18.87 -2.46 2.50
C ILE A 78 -19.92 -1.91 3.46
N ARG A 79 -21.08 -1.48 2.96
CA ARG A 79 -22.20 -1.03 3.81
C ARG A 79 -22.67 -2.12 4.78
N ARG A 80 -22.68 -3.38 4.34
CA ARG A 80 -23.12 -4.52 5.16
C ARG A 80 -22.07 -4.95 6.19
N LEU A 81 -20.80 -4.97 5.82
CA LEU A 81 -19.73 -5.62 6.60
C LEU A 81 -18.69 -4.65 7.19
N GLY A 82 -18.76 -3.36 6.87
CA GLY A 82 -17.71 -2.39 7.21
C GLY A 82 -16.35 -2.82 6.64
N SER A 83 -15.28 -2.70 7.43
CA SER A 83 -13.94 -3.18 7.03
C SER A 83 -13.88 -4.69 6.82
N GLY A 84 -14.86 -5.46 7.34
CA GLY A 84 -14.97 -6.89 7.09
C GLY A 84 -15.27 -7.25 5.64
N ALA A 85 -15.54 -6.25 4.79
CA ALA A 85 -15.68 -6.41 3.35
C ALA A 85 -14.34 -6.62 2.61
N TRP A 86 -13.20 -6.26 3.20
CA TRP A 86 -11.89 -6.47 2.57
C TRP A 86 -11.46 -7.91 2.74
N GLN A 87 -11.06 -8.52 1.62
CA GLN A 87 -10.56 -9.87 1.53
C GLN A 87 -9.23 -9.88 0.76
N LEU A 88 -8.58 -11.03 0.70
CA LEU A 88 -7.43 -11.22 -0.19
C LEU A 88 -7.87 -11.88 -1.49
N ALA A 89 -7.39 -11.35 -2.61
CA ALA A 89 -7.56 -11.97 -3.91
C ALA A 89 -6.78 -13.28 -3.97
N VAL A 90 -7.36 -14.30 -4.61
CA VAL A 90 -6.65 -15.56 -4.84
C VAL A 90 -5.64 -15.33 -5.97
N PRO A 91 -4.33 -15.56 -5.75
CA PRO A 91 -3.33 -15.43 -6.80
C PRO A 91 -3.66 -16.34 -7.98
N SER A 92 -3.45 -15.83 -9.20
CA SER A 92 -3.70 -16.57 -10.44
C SER A 92 -2.51 -17.46 -10.83
N THR A 93 -1.33 -17.17 -10.27
CA THR A 93 -0.10 -17.91 -10.52
C THR A 93 -0.05 -19.27 -9.82
N PRO A 94 0.44 -20.34 -10.48
CA PRO A 94 0.68 -21.64 -9.83
C PRO A 94 1.82 -21.61 -8.80
N ARG A 95 2.54 -20.49 -8.68
CA ARG A 95 3.57 -20.26 -7.66
C ARG A 95 2.98 -20.23 -6.25
N PHE A 96 1.72 -19.81 -6.11
CA PHE A 96 1.05 -19.84 -4.82
C PHE A 96 0.64 -21.26 -4.50
N ARG A 97 1.23 -21.83 -3.45
CA ARG A 97 0.89 -23.12 -2.90
C ARG A 97 0.39 -22.89 -1.48
N GLY A 98 -0.90 -23.05 -1.27
CA GLY A 98 -1.53 -22.70 0.00
C GLY A 98 -3.02 -22.48 -0.10
N VAL A 99 -3.61 -22.02 0.99
CA VAL A 99 -5.04 -21.73 1.11
C VAL A 99 -5.22 -20.35 1.72
N ILE A 100 -6.11 -19.56 1.11
CA ILE A 100 -6.61 -18.30 1.66
C ILE A 100 -8.03 -18.55 2.17
N HIS A 101 -8.19 -18.49 3.48
CA HIS A 101 -9.48 -18.51 4.15
C HIS A 101 -9.96 -17.07 4.33
N ASN A 102 -10.66 -16.55 3.33
CA ASN A 102 -11.30 -15.25 3.45
C ASN A 102 -12.38 -15.29 4.55
N GLY A 103 -12.43 -14.22 5.35
CA GLY A 103 -13.32 -14.11 6.51
C GLY A 103 -14.78 -14.31 6.13
N GLY A 104 -15.52 -15.00 7.00
CA GLY A 104 -16.96 -15.20 6.84
C GLY A 104 -17.75 -13.93 7.19
N GLU A 105 -19.01 -13.84 6.75
CA GLU A 105 -19.88 -12.70 7.12
C GLU A 105 -20.37 -12.75 8.58
N LYS A 106 -20.15 -13.88 9.28
CA LYS A 106 -20.64 -14.13 10.66
C LYS A 106 -19.66 -15.04 11.42
N GLY A 107 -19.71 -14.96 12.75
CA GLY A 107 -18.98 -15.86 13.64
C GLY A 107 -17.55 -15.41 13.97
N PRO A 108 -16.74 -16.29 14.58
CA PRO A 108 -15.40 -15.95 15.09
C PRO A 108 -14.39 -15.54 14.02
N ALA A 109 -14.63 -15.92 12.75
CA ALA A 109 -13.79 -15.58 11.60
C ALA A 109 -14.31 -14.35 10.82
N MET A 110 -15.19 -13.55 11.42
CA MET A 110 -15.71 -12.34 10.79
C MET A 110 -14.57 -11.33 10.60
N GLY A 111 -14.37 -10.84 9.38
CA GLY A 111 -13.47 -9.71 9.10
C GLY A 111 -11.97 -9.95 9.28
N VAL A 112 -11.54 -11.21 9.48
CA VAL A 112 -10.12 -11.62 9.51
C VAL A 112 -9.89 -12.67 8.43
N VAL A 113 -8.86 -12.45 7.60
CA VAL A 113 -8.44 -13.40 6.55
C VAL A 113 -7.29 -14.24 7.08
N ARG A 114 -7.35 -15.57 6.97
CA ARG A 114 -6.22 -16.45 7.35
C ARG A 114 -5.57 -17.03 6.11
N VAL A 115 -4.24 -16.99 6.06
CA VAL A 115 -3.44 -17.55 4.96
C VAL A 115 -2.53 -18.63 5.52
N VAL A 116 -2.47 -19.77 4.83
CA VAL A 116 -1.56 -20.88 5.13
C VAL A 116 -0.85 -21.26 3.83
N THR A 117 0.48 -21.19 3.79
CA THR A 117 1.26 -21.65 2.63
C THR A 117 1.69 -23.12 2.80
N GLU A 118 1.98 -23.79 1.69
CA GLU A 118 2.72 -25.04 1.68
C GLU A 118 4.23 -24.77 1.64
N TYR A 119 5.02 -25.80 1.91
CA TYR A 119 6.48 -25.71 2.02
C TYR A 119 7.17 -25.16 0.76
N ASP A 120 6.65 -25.46 -0.43
CA ASP A 120 7.21 -25.08 -1.73
C ASP A 120 6.45 -23.95 -2.42
N CYS A 121 5.72 -23.13 -1.65
CA CYS A 121 5.22 -21.85 -2.13
C CYS A 121 6.42 -21.00 -2.58
N GLN A 122 6.32 -20.41 -3.77
CA GLN A 122 7.35 -19.50 -4.28
C GLN A 122 6.98 -18.05 -3.96
N ASP A 123 7.80 -17.11 -4.42
CA ASP A 123 7.49 -15.68 -4.36
C ASP A 123 6.12 -15.39 -4.96
N VAL A 124 5.22 -14.90 -4.10
CA VAL A 124 3.90 -14.45 -4.50
C VAL A 124 3.50 -13.20 -3.71
N CYS A 125 3.00 -12.18 -4.40
CA CYS A 125 2.32 -11.04 -3.81
C CYS A 125 0.80 -11.21 -3.93
N ILE A 126 0.14 -11.24 -2.77
CA ILE A 126 -1.30 -11.37 -2.60
C ILE A 126 -1.85 -9.98 -2.30
N LEU A 127 -2.71 -9.47 -3.18
CA LEU A 127 -3.35 -8.16 -2.99
C LEU A 127 -4.71 -8.29 -2.30
N SER A 128 -5.13 -7.24 -1.60
CA SER A 128 -6.53 -7.11 -1.20
C SER A 128 -7.44 -7.03 -2.43
N ASP A 129 -8.66 -7.53 -2.32
CA ASP A 129 -9.64 -7.50 -3.41
C ASP A 129 -10.24 -6.10 -3.63
N LEU A 130 -10.22 -5.27 -2.59
CA LEU A 130 -10.60 -3.86 -2.58
C LEU A 130 -9.39 -2.96 -2.26
N PRO A 131 -9.36 -1.73 -2.80
CA PRO A 131 -8.32 -0.77 -2.45
C PRO A 131 -8.42 -0.37 -0.98
N ILE A 132 -7.30 -0.27 -0.28
CA ILE A 132 -7.24 0.35 1.05
C ILE A 132 -7.17 1.88 0.94
N LEU A 133 -6.72 2.41 -0.21
CA LEU A 133 -6.82 3.81 -0.57
C LEU A 133 -7.43 3.86 -1.97
N ALA A 134 -8.74 4.16 -2.06
CA ALA A 134 -9.40 4.39 -3.34
C ALA A 134 -9.20 5.85 -3.77
N GLY A 135 -8.49 6.08 -4.88
CA GLY A 135 -7.99 7.39 -5.27
C GLY A 135 -9.08 8.40 -5.60
N LEU A 136 -10.25 7.95 -6.06
CA LEU A 136 -11.37 8.84 -6.43
C LEU A 136 -12.28 9.23 -5.26
N TYR A 137 -12.05 8.69 -4.06
CA TYR A 137 -12.89 8.95 -2.90
C TYR A 137 -12.30 10.02 -2.00
N ASP A 138 -13.18 10.80 -1.38
CA ASP A 138 -12.81 11.86 -0.47
C ASP A 138 -12.33 11.29 0.87
N THR A 139 -11.28 11.91 1.37
CA THR A 139 -10.56 11.50 2.57
C THR A 139 -10.63 12.57 3.65
N ARG A 140 -11.41 13.65 3.46
CA ARG A 140 -11.51 14.76 4.41
C ARG A 140 -11.96 14.24 5.79
N GLY A 141 -11.31 14.75 6.83
CA GLY A 141 -11.67 14.45 8.22
C GLY A 141 -11.26 13.08 8.73
N ARG A 142 -10.48 12.28 7.98
CA ARG A 142 -9.85 11.09 8.53
C ARG A 142 -8.33 11.17 8.52
N PRO A 143 -7.66 10.43 9.41
CA PRO A 143 -6.22 10.55 9.57
C PRO A 143 -5.44 9.69 8.55
N GLY A 144 -6.03 8.60 8.06
CA GLY A 144 -5.40 7.69 7.12
C GLY A 144 -6.09 6.33 7.09
N VAL A 145 -5.36 5.33 6.58
CA VAL A 145 -5.81 3.93 6.49
C VAL A 145 -4.80 2.99 7.11
N TYR A 146 -5.27 1.89 7.71
CA TYR A 146 -4.44 0.92 8.42
C TYR A 146 -4.97 -0.51 8.28
N TYR A 147 -4.05 -1.47 8.18
CA TYR A 147 -4.32 -2.89 8.36
C TYR A 147 -3.14 -3.53 9.11
N GLU A 148 -3.33 -4.71 9.68
CA GLU A 148 -2.24 -5.45 10.32
C GLU A 148 -2.32 -6.95 10.08
N ILE A 149 -1.18 -7.61 10.23
CA ILE A 149 -1.10 -9.06 10.18
C ILE A 149 -0.57 -9.59 11.51
N LYS A 150 -1.13 -10.72 11.95
CA LYS A 150 -0.63 -11.49 13.08
C LYS A 150 0.09 -12.72 12.54
N ILE A 151 1.36 -12.85 12.90
CA ILE A 151 2.19 -13.97 12.48
C ILE A 151 1.87 -15.17 13.38
N ILE A 152 1.42 -16.28 12.79
CA ILE A 152 1.20 -17.54 13.50
C ILE A 152 2.40 -18.48 13.31
N ARG A 153 2.96 -18.49 12.10
CA ARG A 153 4.17 -19.25 11.73
C ARG A 153 4.88 -18.53 10.59
N MET A 154 6.20 -18.51 10.62
CA MET A 154 7.03 -17.90 9.56
C MET A 154 8.32 -18.69 9.42
N ASP A 155 8.25 -19.82 8.71
CA ASP A 155 9.43 -20.63 8.38
C ASP A 155 10.01 -20.30 7.00
N GLY A 156 9.31 -19.47 6.23
CA GLY A 156 9.79 -18.84 5.01
C GLY A 156 9.80 -17.31 5.17
N VAL A 157 9.54 -16.59 4.08
CA VAL A 157 9.44 -15.13 4.08
C VAL A 157 7.99 -14.69 4.11
N ILE A 158 7.70 -13.66 4.91
CA ILE A 158 6.48 -12.86 4.82
C ILE A 158 6.92 -11.42 4.59
N ALA A 159 6.27 -10.73 3.67
CA ALA A 159 6.43 -9.30 3.44
C ALA A 159 5.07 -8.60 3.54
N VAL A 160 5.05 -7.38 4.04
CA VAL A 160 3.82 -6.58 4.16
C VAL A 160 4.00 -5.20 3.56
N GLY A 161 2.96 -4.66 2.95
CA GLY A 161 3.02 -3.32 2.42
C GLY A 161 1.84 -2.98 1.53
N THR A 162 2.13 -2.32 0.43
CA THR A 162 1.13 -1.75 -0.47
C THR A 162 1.58 -1.88 -1.92
N ALA A 163 0.62 -2.01 -2.83
CA ALA A 163 0.89 -2.03 -4.26
C ALA A 163 -0.30 -1.46 -5.03
N CYS A 164 -0.03 -0.90 -6.20
CA CYS A 164 -1.06 -0.51 -7.16
C CYS A 164 -1.22 -1.60 -8.24
N ARG A 165 -2.41 -1.74 -8.83
CA ARG A 165 -2.68 -2.72 -9.90
C ARG A 165 -2.46 -2.18 -11.32
N PRO A 166 -1.92 -2.97 -12.27
CA PRO A 166 -1.49 -4.35 -12.12
C PRO A 166 -0.09 -4.43 -11.49
N TYR A 167 0.15 -5.48 -10.69
CA TYR A 167 1.44 -5.77 -10.05
C TYR A 167 1.88 -7.19 -10.45
N PRO A 168 3.17 -7.44 -10.76
CA PRO A 168 3.65 -8.77 -11.10
C PRO A 168 3.51 -9.70 -9.89
N GLU A 169 2.56 -10.66 -9.96
CA GLU A 169 2.20 -11.52 -8.83
C GLU A 169 3.38 -12.34 -8.27
N TRP A 170 4.45 -12.57 -9.04
CA TRP A 170 5.63 -13.34 -8.63
C TRP A 170 6.75 -12.51 -8.00
N ARG A 171 6.45 -11.28 -7.60
CA ARG A 171 7.40 -10.35 -6.94
C ARG A 171 6.85 -10.01 -5.57
N LEU A 172 7.69 -9.89 -4.54
CA LEU A 172 7.27 -9.44 -3.22
C LEU A 172 7.01 -7.92 -3.20
N PRO A 173 6.11 -7.41 -2.33
CA PRO A 173 5.81 -5.99 -2.21
C PRO A 173 7.09 -5.14 -2.08
N GLY A 174 7.13 -4.01 -2.78
CA GLY A 174 8.26 -3.08 -2.79
C GLY A 174 9.27 -3.28 -3.92
N TRP A 175 9.26 -4.42 -4.61
CA TRP A 175 10.28 -4.76 -5.62
C TRP A 175 10.09 -4.17 -7.02
N ASN A 176 8.92 -3.64 -7.32
CA ASN A 176 8.58 -3.06 -8.62
C ASN A 176 7.70 -1.83 -8.40
N ARG A 177 7.45 -1.10 -9.49
CA ARG A 177 6.77 0.21 -9.49
C ARG A 177 5.50 0.27 -8.63
N LEU A 178 5.27 1.43 -8.04
CA LEU A 178 4.11 1.82 -7.24
C LEU A 178 3.79 0.85 -6.10
N SER A 179 4.81 0.21 -5.54
CA SER A 179 4.71 -0.69 -4.41
C SER A 179 5.76 -0.36 -3.36
N ALA A 180 5.33 -0.40 -2.09
CA ALA A 180 6.17 -0.33 -0.92
C ALA A 180 6.01 -1.61 -0.11
N GLY A 181 7.09 -2.10 0.51
CA GLY A 181 7.08 -3.31 1.33
C GLY A 181 8.06 -3.23 2.49
N LEU A 182 7.78 -4.04 3.52
CA LEU A 182 8.67 -4.40 4.60
C LEU A 182 8.77 -5.92 4.61
N HIS A 183 9.98 -6.44 4.41
CA HIS A 183 10.23 -7.88 4.40
C HIS A 183 10.60 -8.29 5.82
N LEU A 184 9.90 -9.27 6.38
CA LEU A 184 9.94 -9.55 7.82
C LEU A 184 11.08 -10.50 8.22
N ASP A 185 11.71 -11.17 7.25
CA ASP A 185 12.90 -12.00 7.44
C ASP A 185 14.15 -11.16 7.75
N ASP A 186 14.27 -9.98 7.16
CA ASP A 186 15.42 -9.08 7.36
C ASP A 186 15.06 -7.68 7.90
N CYS A 187 13.76 -7.40 8.10
CA CYS A 187 13.22 -6.12 8.55
C CYS A 187 13.64 -4.92 7.69
N ARG A 188 13.90 -5.15 6.39
CA ARG A 188 14.23 -4.08 5.43
C ARG A 188 13.01 -3.58 4.70
N LYS A 189 13.05 -2.30 4.36
CA LYS A 189 12.00 -1.61 3.61
C LYS A 189 12.40 -1.47 2.13
N PHE A 190 11.42 -1.60 1.26
CA PHE A 190 11.55 -1.58 -0.20
C PHE A 190 10.50 -0.64 -0.78
N PHE A 191 10.87 0.21 -1.74
CA PHE A 191 9.92 0.99 -2.52
C PHE A 191 10.46 1.17 -3.92
N GLU A 192 9.75 0.59 -4.89
CA GLU A 192 10.19 0.47 -6.28
C GLU A 192 11.67 0.04 -6.39
N ASP A 193 12.09 -0.88 -5.52
CA ASP A 193 13.48 -1.24 -5.35
C ASP A 193 13.72 -2.70 -5.76
N PRO A 194 14.17 -2.95 -7.00
CA PRO A 194 14.51 -4.28 -7.45
C PRO A 194 15.92 -4.73 -7.00
N ASP A 195 16.75 -3.81 -6.49
CA ASP A 195 18.20 -4.01 -6.32
C ASP A 195 18.62 -4.24 -4.86
N GLY A 196 17.71 -4.11 -3.90
CA GLY A 196 17.92 -4.56 -2.52
C GLY A 196 17.34 -3.61 -1.45
N GLY A 197 16.98 -4.19 -0.31
CA GLY A 197 16.27 -3.47 0.75
C GLY A 197 17.14 -2.44 1.48
N ARG A 198 16.47 -1.43 2.04
CA ARG A 198 17.11 -0.46 2.95
C ARG A 198 16.81 -0.80 4.39
N ASN A 199 17.79 -0.59 5.27
CA ASN A 199 17.56 -0.69 6.70
C ASN A 199 16.41 0.25 7.10
N TYR A 200 15.44 -0.27 7.85
CA TYR A 200 14.29 0.53 8.25
C TYR A 200 14.54 1.29 9.56
N THR A 201 14.61 0.58 10.69
CA THR A 201 14.74 1.20 12.01
C THR A 201 15.36 0.21 13.00
N PRO A 202 16.22 0.67 13.93
CA PRO A 202 16.76 -0.20 14.98
C PRO A 202 15.72 -0.69 15.99
N ASP A 203 14.51 -0.11 15.98
CA ASP A 203 13.38 -0.49 16.82
C ASP A 203 12.69 -1.79 16.35
N LEU A 204 12.91 -2.22 15.11
CA LEU A 204 12.40 -3.47 14.56
C LEU A 204 13.59 -4.34 14.12
N ARG A 205 14.00 -5.26 15.00
CA ARG A 205 15.20 -6.09 14.78
C ARG A 205 14.90 -7.49 14.25
N ALA A 206 13.74 -8.02 14.60
CA ALA A 206 13.27 -9.34 14.22
C ALA A 206 11.76 -9.41 14.43
N VAL A 207 11.11 -10.29 13.67
CA VAL A 207 9.70 -10.64 13.83
C VAL A 207 9.60 -12.13 14.11
N ALA A 208 8.77 -12.51 15.10
CA ALA A 208 8.59 -13.89 15.52
C ALA A 208 7.11 -14.32 15.48
N PRO A 209 6.81 -15.63 15.46
CA PRO A 209 5.46 -16.13 15.71
C PRO A 209 4.84 -15.53 16.98
N GLY A 210 3.62 -15.02 16.85
CA GLY A 210 2.90 -14.28 17.87
C GLY A 210 2.91 -12.76 17.67
N ASP A 211 3.89 -12.22 16.94
CA ASP A 211 3.98 -10.79 16.69
C ASP A 211 2.89 -10.30 15.73
N THR A 212 2.51 -9.04 15.90
CA THR A 212 1.60 -8.32 15.00
C THR A 212 2.35 -7.19 14.31
N VAL A 213 2.32 -7.16 12.98
CA VAL A 213 2.94 -6.11 12.16
C VAL A 213 1.86 -5.37 11.39
N GLY A 214 1.78 -4.06 11.56
CA GLY A 214 0.81 -3.21 10.88
C GLY A 214 1.41 -2.36 9.78
N VAL A 215 0.55 -1.93 8.86
CA VAL A 215 0.86 -1.03 7.75
C VAL A 215 -0.15 0.12 7.80
N GLY A 216 0.35 1.35 7.94
CA GLY A 216 -0.46 2.56 7.98
C GLY A 216 -0.03 3.56 6.92
N TYR A 217 -1.00 4.23 6.30
CA TYR A 217 -0.75 5.35 5.40
C TYR A 217 -1.47 6.60 5.92
N SER A 218 -0.68 7.61 6.29
CA SER A 218 -1.16 8.91 6.80
C SER A 218 -1.50 9.84 5.64
N TRP A 219 -2.75 10.28 5.58
CA TRP A 219 -3.20 11.21 4.54
C TRP A 219 -2.66 12.62 4.73
N GLN A 220 -2.56 13.06 5.99
CA GLN A 220 -2.07 14.40 6.31
C GLN A 220 -0.58 14.53 5.99
N LEU A 221 0.20 13.47 6.23
CA LEU A 221 1.65 13.51 6.06
C LEU A 221 2.09 12.95 4.69
N GLY A 222 1.22 12.21 3.99
CA GLY A 222 1.60 11.45 2.80
C GLY A 222 2.67 10.41 3.11
N THR A 223 2.64 9.83 4.32
CA THR A 223 3.65 8.88 4.80
C THR A 223 3.10 7.48 4.96
N LEU A 224 3.91 6.49 4.60
CA LEU A 224 3.68 5.10 4.98
C LEU A 224 4.55 4.77 6.19
N PHE A 225 3.97 4.14 7.19
CA PHE A 225 4.66 3.68 8.40
C PHE A 225 4.23 2.25 8.73
N TYR A 226 5.03 1.60 9.56
CA TYR A 226 4.72 0.28 10.09
C TYR A 226 4.47 0.34 11.60
N THR A 227 3.83 -0.69 12.14
CA THR A 227 3.71 -0.91 13.59
C THR A 227 4.24 -2.29 13.92
N HIS A 228 4.70 -2.48 15.16
CA HIS A 228 5.07 -3.79 15.69
C HIS A 228 4.51 -3.92 17.10
N ASN A 229 3.69 -4.95 17.32
CA ASN A 229 3.01 -5.23 18.59
C ASN A 229 2.30 -4.01 19.19
N GLY A 230 1.53 -3.32 18.35
CA GLY A 230 0.75 -2.14 18.73
C GLY A 230 1.56 -0.84 18.90
N ARG A 231 2.88 -0.84 18.68
CA ARG A 231 3.71 0.37 18.70
C ARG A 231 3.98 0.87 17.29
N ARG A 232 3.65 2.14 17.01
CA ARG A 232 4.02 2.82 15.77
C ARG A 232 5.53 3.02 15.68
N LEU A 233 6.10 2.61 14.56
CA LEU A 233 7.50 2.82 14.18
C LEU A 233 7.66 4.15 13.40
N PRO A 234 8.88 4.66 13.21
CA PRO A 234 9.11 5.88 12.42
C PRO A 234 8.52 5.80 11.01
N ASP A 235 8.22 6.94 10.37
CA ASP A 235 7.75 6.93 8.98
C ASP A 235 8.77 6.21 8.07
N ALA A 236 8.31 5.22 7.32
CA ALA A 236 9.14 4.40 6.44
C ALA A 236 9.38 5.10 5.10
N PHE A 237 8.33 5.73 4.56
CA PHE A 237 8.35 6.44 3.29
C PHE A 237 7.51 7.72 3.37
N SER A 238 7.92 8.76 2.65
CA SER A 238 7.24 10.06 2.59
C SER A 238 6.95 10.43 1.13
N GLY A 239 5.86 11.18 0.90
CA GLY A 239 5.46 11.61 -0.45
C GLY A 239 4.86 10.48 -1.32
N LEU A 240 4.65 9.30 -0.74
CA LEU A 240 4.19 8.12 -1.45
C LEU A 240 2.73 8.29 -1.91
N TYR A 241 2.40 7.87 -3.14
CA TYR A 241 1.06 7.96 -3.74
C TYR A 241 0.48 9.38 -3.84
N LEU A 242 1.33 10.41 -3.93
CA LEU A 242 0.90 11.77 -4.25
C LEU A 242 1.12 12.05 -5.75
N PRO A 243 0.11 12.60 -6.47
CA PRO A 243 -1.25 12.90 -6.01
C PRO A 243 -2.12 11.65 -5.85
N ARG A 244 -3.00 11.63 -4.84
CA ARG A 244 -3.76 10.43 -4.42
C ARG A 244 -4.81 10.01 -5.44
N GLU A 245 -5.37 10.98 -6.13
CA GLU A 245 -6.35 10.82 -7.20
C GLU A 245 -5.81 10.15 -8.46
N MET A 246 -4.53 9.76 -8.48
CA MET A 246 -3.90 9.02 -9.58
C MET A 246 -3.76 7.52 -9.30
N HIS A 247 -4.05 7.06 -8.07
CA HIS A 247 -3.74 5.69 -7.65
C HIS A 247 -4.83 5.07 -6.79
N ASP A 248 -5.25 3.87 -7.16
CA ASP A 248 -5.89 2.95 -6.22
C ASP A 248 -4.79 2.06 -5.60
N VAL A 249 -4.67 2.09 -4.28
CA VAL A 249 -3.65 1.35 -3.54
C VAL A 249 -4.28 0.20 -2.77
N TYR A 250 -3.68 -0.98 -2.86
CA TYR A 250 -4.13 -2.22 -2.25
C TYR A 250 -3.19 -2.62 -1.13
N ALA A 251 -3.71 -3.30 -0.12
CA ALA A 251 -2.84 -4.03 0.80
C ALA A 251 -2.13 -5.12 0.02
N ALA A 252 -0.83 -5.28 0.25
CA ALA A 252 0.00 -6.23 -0.45
C ALA A 252 0.74 -7.09 0.59
N ILE A 253 0.53 -8.39 0.54
CA ILE A 253 1.22 -9.36 1.40
C ILE A 253 2.03 -10.30 0.51
N GLY A 254 3.34 -10.31 0.70
CA GLY A 254 4.27 -11.22 0.04
C GLY A 254 4.48 -12.48 0.87
N VAL A 255 4.56 -13.63 0.20
CA VAL A 255 4.98 -14.90 0.79
C VAL A 255 6.06 -15.53 -0.09
N SER A 256 7.04 -16.18 0.52
CA SER A 256 8.03 -16.99 -0.19
C SER A 256 8.51 -18.17 0.67
N GLY A 257 8.77 -19.30 0.01
CA GLY A 257 9.40 -20.47 0.59
C GLY A 257 10.88 -20.60 0.18
N PRO A 258 11.55 -21.71 0.54
CA PRO A 258 11.00 -22.88 1.22
C PRO A 258 10.57 -22.58 2.66
N GLY A 259 9.50 -23.22 3.13
CA GLY A 259 8.97 -23.04 4.48
C GLY A 259 7.47 -22.76 4.52
N VAL A 260 6.82 -23.15 5.61
CA VAL A 260 5.39 -22.88 5.83
C VAL A 260 5.24 -21.55 6.55
N CYS A 261 4.41 -20.69 5.99
CA CYS A 261 3.96 -19.44 6.59
C CYS A 261 2.48 -19.54 6.92
N GLU A 262 2.11 -19.07 8.11
CA GLU A 262 0.73 -18.97 8.55
C GLU A 262 0.53 -17.62 9.23
N PHE A 263 -0.48 -16.87 8.79
CA PHE A 263 -0.78 -15.56 9.37
C PHE A 263 -2.25 -15.20 9.19
N GLU A 264 -2.69 -14.24 10.00
CA GLU A 264 -4.03 -13.65 9.94
C GLU A 264 -3.91 -12.18 9.54
N VAL A 265 -4.78 -11.70 8.65
CA VAL A 265 -4.85 -10.31 8.21
C VAL A 265 -6.12 -9.68 8.75
N ASN A 266 -5.97 -8.59 9.50
CA ASN A 266 -7.06 -7.79 10.05
C ASN A 266 -7.15 -6.46 9.29
N PHE A 267 -8.31 -6.20 8.68
CA PHE A 267 -8.64 -4.93 8.04
C PHE A 267 -9.49 -4.00 8.92
N GLY A 268 -9.85 -4.42 10.14
CA GLY A 268 -10.62 -3.65 11.13
C GLY A 268 -12.09 -4.07 11.26
N GLY A 269 -12.46 -5.20 10.67
CA GLY A 269 -13.85 -5.67 10.56
C GLY A 269 -14.38 -6.49 11.74
N GLY A 270 -13.53 -7.32 12.36
CA GLY A 270 -13.96 -8.29 13.39
C GLY A 270 -13.31 -8.15 14.75
N SER A 271 -12.14 -7.52 14.82
CA SER A 271 -11.38 -7.31 16.05
C SER A 271 -10.69 -5.95 16.02
N ASP A 272 -10.58 -5.34 17.19
CA ASP A 272 -9.77 -4.12 17.34
C ASP A 272 -8.32 -4.40 16.97
N PHE A 273 -7.68 -3.40 16.38
CA PHE A 273 -6.25 -3.47 16.12
C PHE A 273 -5.43 -3.51 17.42
N GLU A 274 -4.25 -4.13 17.36
CA GLU A 274 -3.25 -4.04 18.43
C GLU A 274 -2.76 -2.60 18.58
N TRP A 275 -2.52 -1.91 17.46
CA TRP A 275 -2.28 -0.46 17.46
C TRP A 275 -3.60 0.29 17.66
N LYS A 276 -3.85 0.76 18.88
CA LYS A 276 -5.18 1.25 19.29
C LYS A 276 -5.66 2.46 18.50
N GLU A 277 -4.77 3.37 18.12
CA GLU A 277 -5.12 4.52 17.30
C GLU A 277 -5.60 4.11 15.90
N GLY A 278 -5.14 2.96 15.39
CA GLY A 278 -5.55 2.40 14.10
C GLY A 278 -7.05 2.14 13.99
N ASN A 279 -7.78 2.02 15.11
CA ASN A 279 -9.24 1.85 15.08
C ASN A 279 -9.99 3.09 14.55
N ASN A 280 -9.30 4.24 14.46
CA ASN A 280 -9.78 5.45 13.77
C ASN A 280 -9.35 5.53 12.28
N TRP A 281 -8.62 4.52 11.80
CA TRP A 281 -7.98 4.44 10.48
C TRP A 281 -8.53 3.27 9.63
N LYS A 282 -9.75 2.81 9.92
CA LYS A 282 -10.33 1.66 9.23
C LYS A 282 -10.52 1.90 7.73
N VAL A 283 -10.26 0.88 6.93
CA VAL A 283 -10.16 0.96 5.46
C VAL A 283 -11.47 1.32 4.76
N GLU A 284 -12.64 1.02 5.34
CA GLU A 284 -13.94 1.43 4.81
C GLU A 284 -14.19 2.93 4.87
N GLY A 285 -13.36 3.65 5.63
CA GLY A 285 -13.61 5.01 6.03
C GLY A 285 -13.70 6.07 4.95
N HIS A 286 -13.11 5.80 3.79
CA HIS A 286 -13.12 6.69 2.64
C HIS A 286 -14.27 6.36 1.68
N VAL A 287 -14.89 5.19 1.80
CA VAL A 287 -15.87 4.71 0.82
C VAL A 287 -17.24 5.37 1.07
N GLY A 288 -17.79 5.99 0.01
CA GLY A 288 -19.09 6.68 0.04
C GLY A 288 -19.01 8.20 0.15
N MET A 289 -17.82 8.77 0.40
CA MET A 289 -17.59 10.21 0.38
C MET A 289 -17.09 10.61 -1.01
N MET A 290 -17.95 11.21 -1.83
CA MET A 290 -17.56 11.71 -3.15
C MET A 290 -16.91 13.10 -3.03
N PRO A 291 -15.84 13.39 -3.78
CA PRO A 291 -15.27 14.75 -3.85
C PRO A 291 -16.37 15.75 -4.26
N GLY A 292 -16.62 16.74 -3.41
CA GLY A 292 -17.66 17.77 -3.65
C GLY A 292 -19.05 17.46 -3.09
N GLY A 293 -19.25 16.31 -2.42
CA GLY A 293 -20.45 16.08 -1.62
C GLY A 293 -20.49 17.06 -0.44
N ALA A 294 -21.63 17.75 -0.27
CA ALA A 294 -21.88 18.55 0.92
C ALA A 294 -21.89 17.62 2.13
N GLY A 295 -20.87 17.71 2.98
CA GLY A 295 -20.94 17.11 4.30
C GLY A 295 -22.01 17.85 5.10
N GLY A 296 -23.19 17.25 5.23
CA GLY A 296 -24.29 17.79 6.03
C GLY A 296 -25.51 16.88 5.99
N ALA A 297 -25.86 16.34 7.16
CA ALA A 297 -27.17 15.84 7.61
C ALA A 297 -28.21 15.36 6.57
N ASP A 298 -28.66 14.10 6.75
CA ASP A 298 -29.93 13.56 6.24
C ASP A 298 -30.28 13.84 4.76
N ASP A 299 -29.62 13.13 3.85
CA ASP A 299 -30.27 12.79 2.57
C ASP A 299 -31.08 11.50 2.76
N GLU A 300 -32.13 11.59 3.59
CA GLU A 300 -33.22 10.62 3.57
C GLU A 300 -33.96 10.83 2.23
N LEU A 301 -33.71 9.96 1.26
CA LEU A 301 -34.44 9.97 0.00
C LEU A 301 -35.95 9.92 0.31
N PRO A 302 -36.78 10.84 -0.23
CA PRO A 302 -38.19 10.88 0.11
C PRO A 302 -38.84 9.54 -0.22
N SER A 303 -39.59 9.01 0.75
CA SER A 303 -40.34 7.78 0.59
C SER A 303 -41.35 7.96 -0.56
N TYR A 304 -41.57 6.91 -1.37
CA TYR A 304 -42.54 6.93 -2.47
C TYR A 304 -43.99 7.25 -2.04
N SER A 305 -44.27 7.35 -0.73
CA SER A 305 -45.54 7.81 -0.16
C SER A 305 -45.79 9.30 -0.33
N ASP A 306 -44.75 10.13 -0.41
CA ASP A 306 -44.90 11.60 -0.38
C ASP A 306 -45.22 12.19 -1.77
N ALA A 307 -45.02 11.42 -2.84
CA ALA A 307 -45.33 11.81 -4.22
C ALA A 307 -46.82 11.66 -4.61
N ARG A 308 -47.69 11.23 -3.70
CA ARG A 308 -49.12 10.97 -3.99
C ARG A 308 -50.11 11.98 -3.44
N ASN A 309 -49.68 12.99 -2.69
CA ASN A 309 -50.60 13.97 -2.11
C ASN A 309 -50.79 15.28 -2.90
N ASP A 310 -50.10 15.48 -4.03
CA ASP A 310 -50.28 16.67 -4.88
C ASP A 310 -51.37 16.51 -5.97
N ARG A 311 -52.47 15.82 -5.64
CA ARG A 311 -53.68 15.84 -6.46
C ARG A 311 -54.92 16.23 -5.66
N ALA A 312 -55.13 17.54 -5.53
CA ALA A 312 -56.43 18.18 -5.30
C ALA A 312 -56.47 19.49 -6.12
N VAL A 313 -56.80 19.41 -7.41
CA VAL A 313 -58.07 19.87 -8.05
C VAL A 313 -58.39 21.36 -7.92
N THR A 314 -58.49 22.07 -9.06
CA THR A 314 -59.67 22.88 -9.36
C THR A 314 -59.86 23.07 -10.87
N TYR A 315 -61.02 22.69 -11.38
CA TYR A 315 -61.54 23.06 -12.69
C TYR A 315 -62.25 24.43 -12.58
N GLN A 316 -62.02 25.31 -13.55
CA GLN A 316 -62.98 26.32 -13.99
C GLN A 316 -63.36 26.01 -15.45
#